data_AF-A0AAD6TQ58-F1
#
_entry.id   AF-A0AAD6TQ58-F1
#
_cell.length_a   1.000
_cell.length_b   1.000
_cell.length_c   1.000
_cell.angle_alpha   90.00
_cell.angle_beta   90.00
_cell.angle_gamma   90.00
#
_symmetry.space_group_name_H-M   'P 1'
#
loop_
_entity.id
_entity.type
_entity.pdbx_description
1 polymer ?
#
loop_
_entity_poly.entity_id
_entity_poly.type
_entity_poly.pdbx_seq_one_letter_code
_entity_poly.pdbx_strand_id
1 'polypeptide(L)' 'VPVPIGPAMPRRDIDNLKQKHARLMLILFKPWRHAHDLRYPEESWEEAYQRFCSGGC' A
#
# COMPACT_ATOMS: atom_id res chain seq x y z
N VAL A 1 -13.48 -5.84 -15.44
CA VAL A 1 -12.57 -4.94 -14.72
C VAL A 1 -13.22 -4.58 -13.40
N PRO A 2 -12.65 -4.92 -12.24
CA PRO A 2 -13.21 -4.50 -10.96
C PRO A 2 -13.05 -2.98 -10.82
N VAL A 3 -14.17 -2.28 -10.66
CA VAL A 3 -14.19 -0.84 -10.37
C VAL A 3 -14.37 -0.71 -8.86
N PRO A 4 -13.37 -0.20 -8.11
CA PRO A 4 -13.53 0.01 -6.68
C PRO A 4 -14.57 1.11 -6.44
N ILE A 5 -15.74 0.72 -5.91
CA ILE A 5 -16.78 1.64 -5.43
C ILE A 5 -16.56 1.87 -3.94
N GLY A 6 -16.05 3.04 -3.58
CA GLY A 6 -15.74 3.43 -2.21
C GLY A 6 -15.33 4.92 -2.13
N PRO A 7 -15.12 5.47 -0.92
CA PRO A 7 -14.62 6.84 -0.77
C PRO A 7 -13.34 7.05 -1.58
N ALA A 8 -13.14 8.25 -2.11
CA ALA A 8 -12.03 8.58 -3.00
C ALA A 8 -10.70 8.07 -2.42
N MET A 9 -9.88 7.43 -3.26
CA MET A 9 -8.58 6.93 -2.84
C MET A 9 -7.79 8.05 -2.14
N PRO A 10 -7.26 7.79 -0.93
CA PRO A 10 -6.52 8.79 -0.19
C PRO A 10 -5.37 9.33 -1.04
N ARG A 11 -5.34 10.64 -1.27
CA ARG A 11 -4.29 11.28 -2.08
C ARG A 11 -2.92 11.02 -1.47
N ARG A 12 -1.98 10.58 -2.30
CA ARG A 12 -0.57 10.35 -1.94
C ARG A 12 0.15 11.65 -1.54
N ASP A 13 -0.36 12.80 -1.94
CA ASP A 13 0.26 14.11 -1.68
C ASP A 13 0.04 14.64 -0.26
N ILE A 14 -0.82 14.02 0.55
CA ILE A 14 -1.09 14.44 1.93
C ILE A 14 -0.37 13.49 2.89
N ASP A 15 0.60 13.99 3.67
CA ASP A 15 1.44 13.16 4.56
C ASP A 15 0.65 12.25 5.51
N ASN A 16 -0.44 12.76 6.10
CA ASN A 16 -1.29 11.97 6.99
C ASN A 16 -2.08 10.85 6.25
N LEU A 17 -2.21 10.97 4.93
CA LEU A 17 -2.89 9.97 4.07
C LEU A 17 -1.92 9.03 3.36
N LYS A 18 -0.62 9.36 3.29
CA LYS A 18 0.42 8.50 2.66
C LYS A 18 0.44 7.10 3.23
N GLN A 19 0.42 6.96 4.55
CA GLN A 19 0.42 5.65 5.22
C GLN A 19 -0.85 4.84 4.93
N LYS A 20 -2.02 5.50 4.87
CA LYS A 20 -3.29 4.86 4.52
C LYS A 20 -3.33 4.43 3.05
N HIS A 21 -2.84 5.29 2.15
CA HIS A 21 -2.69 4.99 0.74
C HIS A 21 -1.75 3.81 0.51
N ALA A 22 -0.54 3.85 1.09
CA ALA A 22 0.45 2.79 0.99
C ALA A 22 -0.09 1.44 1.47
N ARG A 23 -0.79 1.41 2.62
CA ARG A 23 -1.45 0.21 3.12
C ARG A 23 -2.52 -0.32 2.16
N LEU A 24 -3.39 0.56 1.63
CA LEU A 24 -4.42 0.17 0.66
C LEU A 24 -3.80 -0.41 -0.61
N MET A 25 -2.76 0.22 -1.15
CA MET A 25 -2.10 -0.26 -2.36
C MET A 25 -1.43 -1.61 -2.16
N LEU A 26 -0.75 -1.82 -1.02
CA LEU A 26 -0.16 -3.12 -0.70
C LEU A 26 -1.23 -4.21 -0.58
N ILE A 27 -2.37 -3.93 0.07
CA ILE A 27 -3.48 -4.89 0.19
C ILE A 27 -4.05 -5.28 -1.18
N LEU A 28 -4.20 -4.31 -2.07
CA LEU A 28 -4.85 -4.52 -3.38
C LEU A 28 -3.93 -5.15 -4.42
N PHE A 29 -2.64 -4.81 -4.42
CA PHE A 29 -1.73 -5.11 -5.53
C PHE A 29 -0.56 -6.02 -5.18
N LYS A 30 -0.18 -6.13 -3.91
CA LYS A 30 0.85 -7.10 -3.51
C LYS A 30 0.20 -8.48 -3.42
N PRO A 31 0.83 -9.55 -3.91
CA PRO A 31 0.39 -10.90 -3.58
C PRO A 31 0.80 -11.22 -2.14
N TRP A 32 -0.16 -11.47 -1.25
CA TRP A 32 0.08 -11.80 0.16
C TRP A 32 -0.85 -12.92 0.63
N ARG A 33 -0.36 -13.76 1.55
CA ARG A 33 -1.16 -14.78 2.26
C ARG A 33 -1.41 -14.40 3.71
N HIS A 34 -0.49 -13.64 4.29
CA HIS A 34 -0.55 -13.20 5.67
C HIS A 34 -0.23 -11.71 5.80
N ALA A 35 -0.65 -11.09 6.90
CA ALA A 35 -0.40 -9.68 7.14
C ALA A 35 1.10 -9.32 7.22
N HIS A 36 1.96 -10.27 7.61
CA HIS A 36 3.42 -10.09 7.63
C HIS A 36 4.05 -10.02 6.23
N ASP A 37 3.38 -10.54 5.21
CA ASP A 37 3.87 -10.42 3.83
C ASP A 37 3.78 -8.96 3.37
N LEU A 38 2.82 -8.18 3.89
CA LEU A 38 2.58 -6.80 3.47
C LEU A 38 3.72 -5.86 3.89
N ARG A 39 4.21 -5.99 5.13
CA ARG A 39 5.15 -5.07 5.79
C ARG A 39 6.01 -5.83 6.82
N TYR A 40 7.32 -5.56 6.87
CA TYR A 40 8.18 -6.00 7.96
C TYR A 40 7.83 -5.30 9.29
N PRO A 41 8.15 -5.89 10.46
CA PRO A 41 7.77 -5.32 11.76
C PRO A 41 8.27 -3.88 11.96
N GLU A 42 9.49 -3.60 11.51
CA GLU A 42 10.21 -2.35 11.76
C GLU A 42 10.08 -1.30 10.64
N GLU A 43 9.57 -1.66 9.46
CA GLU A 43 9.43 -0.72 8.32
C GLU A 43 8.05 -0.05 8.33
N SER A 44 7.90 1.22 8.01
CA SER A 44 6.59 1.89 7.86
C SER A 44 5.81 1.38 6.64
N TRP A 45 4.51 1.67 6.54
CA TRP A 45 3.72 1.26 5.37
C TRP A 45 4.22 1.92 4.09
N GLU A 46 4.70 3.16 4.18
CA GLU A 46 5.29 3.86 3.06
C GLU A 46 6.57 3.18 2.57
N GLU A 47 7.48 2.80 3.46
CA GLU A 47 8.71 2.08 3.09
C GLU A 47 8.40 0.73 2.44
N ALA A 48 7.45 -0.03 2.99
CA ALA A 48 7.00 -1.29 2.39
C ALA A 48 6.40 -1.08 0.99
N TYR A 49 5.65 0.00 0.79
CA TYR A 49 5.06 0.35 -0.50
C TYR A 49 6.11 0.82 -1.52
N GLN A 50 7.06 1.65 -1.10
CA GLN A 50 8.18 2.06 -1.94
C GLN A 50 9.00 0.83 -2.37
N ARG A 51 9.31 -0.09 -1.44
CA ARG A 51 9.97 -1.36 -1.74
C ARG A 51 9.20 -2.20 -2.76
N PHE A 52 7.88 -2.28 -2.63
CA PHE A 52 7.03 -2.96 -3.59
C PHE A 52 7.10 -2.31 -4.99
N CYS A 53 7.06 -0.98 -5.07
CA CYS A 53 7.18 -0.26 -6.35
C CYS A 53 8.59 -0.35 -6.95
N SER A 54 9.65 -0.33 -6.14
CA SER A 54 11.04 -0.44 -6.62
C SER A 54 11.42 -1.84 -7.08
N GLY A 55 10.69 -2.87 -6.64
CA GLY A 55 10.92 -4.27 -7.02
C GLY A 55 10.17 -4.73 -8.27
N GLY A 56 9.37 -3.86 -8.90
CA GLY A 56 8.59 -4.17 -10.10
C GLY A 56 8.86 -3.18 -11.22
N CYS A 57 9.90 -3.45 -12.01
CA CYS A 57 9.97 -3.05 -13.42
C CYS A 57 9.64 -4.26 -14.28
#